data_AF-A0A1I2U2Y0-F1
#
_entry.id   AF-A0A1I2U2Y0-F1
#
_cell.length_a   1.000
_cell.length_b   1.000
_cell.length_c   1.000
_cell.angle_alpha   90.00
_cell.angle_beta   90.00
_cell.angle_gamma   90.00
#
_symmetry.space_group_name_H-M   'P 1'
#
loop_
_entity.id
_entity.type
_entity.pdbx_description
1 polymer ?
#
loop_
_entity_poly.entity_id
_entity_poly.type
_entity_poly.pdbx_seq_one_letter_code
_entity_poly.pdbx_strand_id
1 'polypeptide(L)' 'MGHILDGECFVSEPIVMDKTAPDFTAEAYYRGQKIDVRLSDFRNQWVVLFFYKADFTFV' A
#
# COMPACT_ATOMS: atom_id res chain seq x y z
N MET A 1 -8.51 27.02 10.13
CA MET A 1 -9.58 26.62 11.08
C MET A 1 -10.57 25.75 10.31
N GLY A 2 -10.20 24.49 10.08
CA GLY A 2 -11.08 23.49 9.48
C GLY A 2 -11.42 22.49 10.57
N HIS A 3 -12.68 22.36 10.90
CA HIS A 3 -13.15 21.42 11.92
C HIS A 3 -13.22 20.02 11.32
N ILE A 4 -12.46 19.10 11.91
CA ILE A 4 -12.54 17.67 11.71
C ILE A 4 -13.65 17.17 12.64
N LEU A 5 -14.72 16.63 12.09
CA LEU A 5 -15.73 15.87 12.82
C LEU A 5 -15.73 14.45 12.25
N ASP A 6 -15.41 13.49 13.13
CA ASP A 6 -15.77 12.08 13.12
C ASP A 6 -15.65 11.30 11.79
N GLY A 7 -14.49 10.67 11.60
CA GLY A 7 -14.26 9.68 10.54
C GLY A 7 -12.91 9.88 9.87
N GLU A 8 -11.83 9.47 10.53
CA GLU A 8 -10.46 9.60 10.01
C GLU A 8 -10.32 8.80 8.70
N CYS A 9 -10.23 9.52 7.57
CA CYS A 9 -9.69 8.94 6.36
C CYS A 9 -8.22 8.59 6.65
N PHE A 10 -7.87 7.31 6.65
CA PHE A 10 -6.53 6.78 6.96
C PHE A 10 -5.43 7.26 6.01
N VAL A 11 -5.75 8.03 4.97
CA VAL A 11 -4.79 8.50 3.97
C VAL A 11 -4.65 10.01 4.09
N SER A 12 -3.45 10.47 4.46
CA SER A 12 -3.10 11.89 4.54
C SER A 12 -3.15 12.60 3.18
N GLU A 13 -2.91 11.86 2.09
CA GLU A 13 -2.95 12.36 0.72
C GLU A 13 -3.55 11.31 -0.24
N PRO A 14 -4.43 11.71 -1.18
CA PRO A 14 -5.01 10.78 -2.16
C PRO A 14 -3.97 10.31 -3.18
N ILE A 15 -4.21 9.15 -3.81
CA ILE A 15 -3.43 8.72 -4.98
C ILE A 15 -3.77 9.64 -6.16
N VAL A 16 -2.76 10.31 -6.70
CA VAL A 16 -2.91 11.25 -7.82
C VAL A 16 -2.16 10.72 -9.04
N MET A 17 -2.81 10.76 -10.20
CA MET A 17 -2.21 10.41 -11.49
C MET A 17 -1.00 11.31 -11.79
N ASP A 18 -0.05 10.79 -12.57
CA ASP A 18 1.17 11.50 -12.99
C ASP A 18 2.06 12.01 -11.85
N LYS A 19 1.85 11.54 -10.62
CA LYS A 19 2.76 11.68 -9.48
C LYS A 19 3.42 10.35 -9.16
N THR A 20 4.60 10.42 -8.54
CA THR A 20 5.24 9.22 -7.97
C THR A 20 4.30 8.59 -6.96
N ALA A 21 4.09 7.27 -7.08
CA ALA A 21 3.32 6.51 -6.10
C ALA A 21 3.93 6.69 -4.68
N PRO A 22 3.10 6.84 -3.63
CA PRO A 22 3.58 6.92 -2.26
C PRO A 22 4.44 5.69 -1.91
N ASP A 23 5.65 5.94 -1.40
CA ASP A 23 6.50 4.85 -0.94
C ASP A 23 5.92 4.24 0.34
N PHE A 24 6.07 2.93 0.49
CA PHE A 24 5.67 2.19 1.67
C PHE A 24 6.67 1.09 1.96
N THR A 25 6.74 0.67 3.22
CA THR A 25 7.46 -0.53 3.65
C THR A 25 6.50 -1.42 4.42
N ALA A 26 6.49 -2.71 4.11
CA ALA A 26 5.65 -3.69 4.78
C ALA A 26 6.36 -5.03 4.90
N GLU A 27 6.05 -5.78 5.97
CA GLU A 27 6.41 -7.19 6.08
C GLU A 27 5.63 -7.99 5.03
N ALA A 28 6.32 -8.90 4.35
CA ALA A 28 5.73 -9.78 3.36
C ALA A 28 6.31 -11.20 3.46
N TYR A 29 5.65 -12.14 2.79
CA TYR A 29 6.13 -13.50 2.66
C TYR A 29 6.53 -13.81 1.22
N TYR A 30 7.80 -14.14 1.00
CA TYR A 30 8.34 -14.47 -0.32
C TYR A 30 9.15 -15.76 -0.25
N ARG A 31 8.79 -16.74 -1.08
CA ARG A 31 9.50 -18.04 -1.19
C ARG A 31 9.75 -18.73 0.17
N GLY A 32 8.75 -18.74 1.04
CA GLY A 32 8.86 -19.43 2.33
C GLY A 32 9.51 -18.59 3.45
N GLN A 33 9.83 -17.32 3.20
CA GLN A 33 10.54 -16.47 4.16
C GLN A 33 9.81 -15.15 4.40
N LYS A 34 9.88 -14.66 5.63
CA LYS A 34 9.49 -13.29 5.97
C LYS A 34 10.56 -12.33 5.47
N ILE A 35 10.16 -11.30 4.75
CA ILE A 35 11.02 -10.25 4.24
C ILE A 35 10.34 -8.89 4.43
N ASP A 36 11.14 -7.82 4.47
CA ASP A 36 10.61 -6.47 4.31
C ASP A 36 10.60 -6.11 2.82
N VAL A 37 9.49 -5.55 2.36
CA VAL A 37 9.31 -5.09 0.98
C VAL A 37 9.10 -3.58 1.02
N ARG A 38 9.88 -2.86 0.23
CA ARG A 38 9.73 -1.42 0.01
C ARG A 38 9.46 -1.12 -1.46
N LEU A 39 8.47 -0.28 -1.75
CA LEU A 39 8.09 0.02 -3.14
C LEU A 39 9.26 0.64 -3.93
N SER A 40 10.04 1.50 -3.29
CA SER A 40 11.22 2.11 -3.92
C SER A 40 12.35 1.14 -4.29
N ASP A 41 12.34 -0.11 -3.82
CA ASP A 41 13.32 -1.12 -4.24
C ASP A 41 13.05 -1.64 -5.67
N PHE A 42 11.84 -1.43 -6.20
CA PHE A 42 11.43 -1.88 -7.55
C PHE A 42 11.51 -0.77 -8.62
N ARG A 43 12.30 0.28 -8.37
CA ARG A 43 12.47 1.35 -9.35
C ARG A 43 12.99 0.80 -10.68
N ASN A 44 12.53 1.42 -11.78
CA ASN A 44 12.82 1.02 -13.16
C ASN A 44 12.20 -0.33 -13.57
N GLN A 45 11.22 -0.84 -12.82
CA GLN A 45 10.41 -2.00 -13.18
C GLN A 45 8.92 -1.63 -13.14
N TRP A 46 8.11 -2.32 -13.93
CA TRP A 46 6.66 -2.22 -13.81
C TRP A 46 6.19 -3.00 -12.58
N VAL A 47 5.40 -2.34 -11.73
CA VAL A 47 4.86 -2.91 -10.50
C VAL A 47 3.34 -2.83 -10.54
N VAL A 48 2.69 -3.95 -10.21
CA VAL A 48 1.23 -4.01 -9.99
C VAL A 48 1.00 -4.23 -8.50
N LEU A 49 0.41 -3.25 -7.83
CA LEU A 49 -0.05 -3.38 -6.44
C LEU A 49 -1.55 -3.66 -6.45
N PHE A 50 -1.97 -4.77 -5.85
CA PHE A 50 -3.37 -5.14 -5.73
C PHE A 50 -3.74 -5.31 -4.27
N PHE A 51 -4.94 -4.88 -3.90
CA PHE A 51 -5.51 -5.08 -2.58
C PHE A 51 -6.64 -6.10 -2.70
N TYR A 52 -6.70 -7.03 -1.74
CA TYR A 52 -7.81 -7.97 -1.61
C TYR A 52 -8.32 -7.92 -0.16
N LYS A 53 -9.56 -8.36 0.05
CA LYS A 53 -10.30 -8.08 1.29
C LYS A 53 -9.74 -8.81 2.52
N ALA A 54 -9.47 -10.12 2.42
CA ALA A 54 -9.02 -10.94 3.52
C ALA A 54 -8.49 -12.29 3.01
N ASP A 55 -7.63 -12.92 3.80
CA ASP A 55 -7.21 -14.32 3.62
C ASP A 55 -8.34 -15.29 3.99
N PHE A 56 -8.32 -16.49 3.39
CA PHE A 56 -9.21 -17.62 3.71
C PHE A 56 -10.71 -17.28 3.70
N THR A 57 -11.22 -16.81 2.56
CA THR A 57 -12.66 -16.65 2.34
C THR A 57 -13.34 -18.00 2.11
N PHE A 58 -14.63 -18.10 2.46
CA PHE A 58 -15.45 -19.28 2.16
C PHE A 58 -15.57 -19.50 0.65
N VAL A 59 -15.55 -20.76 0.22
CA VAL A 59 -15.76 -21.23 -1.17
C VAL A 59 -17.04 -22.05 -1.26
#